data_AF-A0A6C0AZW3-F1
#
_entry.id   AF-A0A6C0AZW3-F1
#
_cell.length_a   1.000
_cell.length_b   1.000
_cell.length_c   1.000
_cell.angle_alpha   90.00
_cell.angle_beta   90.00
_cell.angle_gamma   90.00
#
_symmetry.space_group_name_H-M   'P 1'
#
loop_
_entity.id
_entity.type
_entity.pdbx_description
1 polymer ?
#
loop_
_entity_poly.entity_id
_entity_poly.type
_entity_poly.pdbx_seq_one_letter_code
_entity_poly.pdbx_strand_id
1 'polypeptide(L)'
;MNTIFTVDDPENYNEKINLDELYEKKKLHDMSTIYNYNTILNRIHNKIKTTSRLQLTEQHCWFIVPEMMIGVPKFDVAACIAYVINKLQDNGFKIRYTHPNLLFISWSHWVPDYVRNEIKKKTGVVIDGYGNVLKNDSSEKTDNKSEQDNPDVLLLKSSVKNKEKNNDTKEINSYKPSGQLIYNNDILHSFTNNLNKK
;
A
#
# COMPACT_ATOMS: atom_id res chain seq x y z
N MET A 1 -8.33 49.06 0.22
CA MET A 1 -9.36 49.86 0.87
C MET A 1 -8.91 51.29 0.72
N ASN A 2 -9.53 52.05 -0.18
CA ASN A 2 -9.16 53.43 -0.40
C ASN A 2 -9.82 54.23 0.72
N THR A 3 -9.01 54.65 1.67
CA THR A 3 -9.41 55.58 2.74
C THR A 3 -9.09 57.00 2.29
N ILE A 4 -9.71 57.99 2.92
CA ILE A 4 -9.51 59.41 2.60
C ILE A 4 -8.05 59.89 2.77
N PHE A 5 -7.18 59.07 3.38
CA PHE A 5 -5.74 59.29 3.58
C PHE A 5 -4.84 58.49 2.62
N THR A 6 -5.43 57.65 1.78
CA THR A 6 -4.72 56.88 0.74
C THR A 6 -5.25 57.34 -0.62
N VAL A 7 -5.09 58.62 -0.92
CA VAL A 7 -5.26 59.11 -2.30
C VAL A 7 -4.05 58.60 -3.07
N ASP A 8 -4.30 57.79 -4.09
CA ASP A 8 -3.24 57.23 -4.93
C ASP A 8 -2.51 58.39 -5.63
N ASP A 9 -1.22 58.53 -5.33
CA ASP A 9 -0.35 59.57 -5.87
C ASP A 9 -0.15 59.31 -7.39
N PRO A 10 -0.48 60.25 -8.29
CA PRO A 10 -0.39 60.04 -9.74
C PRO A 10 1.02 59.69 -10.24
N GLU A 11 2.06 60.01 -9.47
CA GLU A 11 3.47 59.65 -9.72
C GLU A 11 3.72 58.12 -9.62
N ASN A 12 2.88 57.38 -8.90
CA ASN A 12 2.99 55.92 -8.70
C ASN A 12 2.08 55.10 -9.64
N TYR A 13 1.56 55.74 -10.69
CA TYR A 13 0.72 55.08 -11.68
C TYR A 13 1.54 54.08 -12.52
N ASN A 14 1.24 52.80 -12.38
CA ASN A 14 1.83 51.74 -13.16
C ASN A 14 0.83 51.29 -14.24
N GLU A 15 1.14 51.50 -15.52
CA GLU A 15 0.23 51.21 -16.64
C GLU A 15 -0.05 49.70 -16.81
N LYS A 16 0.89 48.84 -16.39
CA LYS A 16 0.76 47.39 -16.45
C LYS A 16 0.83 46.79 -15.06
N ILE A 17 -0.25 46.10 -14.67
CA ILE A 17 -0.31 45.33 -13.43
C ILE A 17 0.14 43.88 -13.67
N ASN A 18 0.92 43.33 -12.75
CA ASN A 18 1.24 41.91 -12.77
C ASN A 18 0.01 41.11 -12.29
N LEU A 19 -0.49 40.21 -13.14
CA LEU A 19 -1.65 39.38 -12.80
C LEU A 19 -1.38 38.42 -11.64
N ASP A 20 -0.12 38.02 -11.42
CA ASP A 20 0.25 37.10 -10.34
C ASP A 20 0.18 37.76 -8.96
N GLU A 21 0.47 39.06 -8.86
CA GLU A 21 0.40 39.83 -7.60
C GLU A 21 -1.02 39.86 -7.02
N LEU A 22 -2.02 39.77 -7.90
CA LEU A 22 -3.44 39.70 -7.51
C LEU A 22 -3.76 38.42 -6.70
N TYR A 23 -2.94 37.37 -6.82
CA TYR A 23 -3.15 36.09 -6.14
C TYR A 23 -2.30 35.89 -4.89
N GLU A 24 -1.41 36.83 -4.54
CA GLU A 24 -0.49 36.67 -3.39
C GLU A 24 -1.24 36.44 -2.07
N LYS A 25 -2.31 37.19 -1.82
CA LYS A 25 -3.12 37.04 -0.60
C LYS A 25 -3.74 35.66 -0.50
N LYS A 26 -4.23 35.11 -1.62
CA LYS A 26 -4.79 33.76 -1.67
C LYS A 26 -3.71 32.72 -1.39
N LYS A 27 -2.55 32.85 -2.05
CA LYS A 27 -1.41 31.97 -1.83
C LYS A 27 -0.96 31.98 -0.35
N LEU A 28 -0.88 33.14 0.28
CA LEU A 28 -0.54 33.27 1.70
C LEU A 28 -1.56 32.57 2.60
N HIS A 29 -2.86 32.71 2.28
CA HIS A 29 -3.92 32.01 2.99
C HIS A 29 -3.77 30.49 2.85
N ASP A 30 -3.63 29.99 1.62
CA ASP A 30 -3.47 28.56 1.35
C ASP A 30 -2.23 28.00 2.06
N MET A 31 -1.09 28.70 2.01
CA MET A 31 0.13 28.31 2.73
C MET A 31 -0.08 28.26 4.25
N SER A 32 -0.81 29.22 4.82
CA SER A 32 -1.16 29.20 6.25
C SER A 32 -2.05 28.01 6.61
N THR A 33 -3.04 27.67 5.78
CA THR A 33 -3.91 26.50 6.03
C THR A 33 -3.11 25.20 6.04
N ILE A 34 -2.21 25.01 5.07
CA ILE A 34 -1.32 23.85 4.99
C ILE A 34 -0.42 23.77 6.22
N TYR A 35 0.15 24.90 6.64
CA TYR A 35 0.97 24.97 7.86
C TYR A 35 0.20 24.52 9.11
N ASN A 36 -1.03 25.00 9.26
CA ASN A 36 -1.91 24.63 10.37
C ASN A 36 -2.22 23.12 10.38
N TYR A 37 -2.54 22.54 9.22
CA TYR A 37 -2.79 21.11 9.09
C TYR A 37 -1.54 20.28 9.40
N ASN A 38 -0.37 20.72 8.95
CA ASN A 38 0.91 20.06 9.27
C ASN A 38 1.22 20.09 10.77
N THR A 39 0.80 21.14 11.48
CA THR A 39 0.96 21.20 12.94
C THR A 39 0.12 20.12 13.63
N ILE A 40 -1.12 19.93 13.21
CA ILE A 40 -1.97 18.85 13.74
C ILE A 40 -1.38 17.47 13.40
N LEU A 41 -0.91 17.28 12.16
CA LEU A 41 -0.25 16.05 11.74
C LEU A 41 0.98 15.73 12.62
N ASN A 42 1.81 16.73 12.94
CA ASN A 42 2.95 16.56 13.82
C ASN A 42 2.54 16.15 15.25
N ARG A 43 1.43 16.70 15.77
CA ARG A 43 0.88 16.29 17.08
C ARG A 43 0.45 14.82 17.08
N ILE A 44 -0.14 14.37 15.97
CA ILE A 44 -0.53 12.96 15.80
C ILE A 44 0.71 12.07 15.76
N HIS A 45 1.72 12.42 14.97
CA HIS A 45 2.97 11.66 14.92
C HIS A 45 3.65 11.57 16.29
N ASN A 46 3.66 12.65 17.05
CA ASN A 46 4.20 12.65 18.42
C ASN A 46 3.36 11.76 19.34
N LYS A 47 2.03 11.80 19.24
CA LYS A 47 1.16 10.90 20.02
C LYS A 47 1.41 9.43 19.68
N ILE A 48 1.54 9.08 18.40
CA ILE A 48 1.89 7.72 17.95
C ILE A 48 3.23 7.28 18.56
N LYS A 49 4.26 8.13 18.47
CA LYS A 49 5.59 7.84 19.03
C LYS A 49 5.54 7.63 20.55
N THR A 50 4.80 8.47 21.27
CA THR A 50 4.64 8.35 22.72
C THR A 50 3.89 7.06 23.07
N THR A 51 2.77 6.78 22.41
CA THR A 51 1.98 5.56 22.65
C THR A 51 2.81 4.30 22.36
N SER A 52 3.53 4.25 21.25
CA SER A 52 4.39 3.12 20.91
C SER A 52 5.53 2.88 21.91
N ARG A 53 5.98 3.91 22.64
CA ARG A 53 6.98 3.76 23.69
C ARG A 53 6.38 3.29 25.02
N LEU A 54 5.14 3.67 25.29
CA LEU A 54 4.44 3.32 26.53
C LEU A 54 3.84 1.91 26.47
N GLN A 55 3.27 1.54 25.32
CA GLN A 55 2.58 0.27 25.12
C GLN A 55 3.35 -0.61 24.14
N LEU A 56 3.94 -1.70 24.65
CA LEU A 56 4.66 -2.66 23.81
C LEU A 56 3.72 -3.61 23.05
N THR A 57 2.60 -3.97 23.68
CA THR A 57 1.65 -4.97 23.19
C THR A 57 0.62 -4.38 22.23
N GLU A 58 0.28 -3.11 22.38
CA GLU A 58 -0.75 -2.44 21.60
C GLU A 58 -0.12 -1.53 20.55
N GLN A 59 -0.33 -1.84 19.26
CA GLN A 59 0.18 -1.06 18.13
C GLN A 59 -0.92 -0.20 17.49
N HIS A 60 -1.65 0.53 18.32
CA HIS A 60 -2.69 1.46 17.88
C HIS A 60 -2.79 2.67 18.82
N CYS A 61 -3.42 3.75 18.37
CA CYS A 61 -3.72 4.90 19.22
C CYS A 61 -5.02 5.59 18.78
N TRP A 62 -5.68 6.19 19.77
CA TRP A 62 -6.81 7.10 19.56
C TRP A 62 -6.34 8.54 19.64
N PHE A 63 -6.77 9.36 18.68
CA PHE A 63 -6.47 10.77 18.63
C PHE A 63 -7.74 11.59 18.41
N ILE A 64 -7.95 12.59 19.26
CA ILE A 64 -9.05 13.54 19.13
C ILE A 64 -8.52 14.76 18.41
N VAL A 65 -9.08 15.07 17.25
CA VAL A 65 -8.71 16.25 16.47
C VAL A 65 -9.32 17.49 17.13
N PRO A 66 -8.53 18.53 17.42
CA PRO A 66 -9.06 19.78 17.98
C PRO A 66 -10.12 20.41 17.07
N GLU A 67 -11.23 20.85 17.67
CA GLU A 67 -12.32 21.53 16.94
C GLU A 67 -11.94 22.97 16.54
N MET A 68 -10.96 23.56 17.23
CA MET A 68 -10.47 24.90 16.93
C MET A 68 -8.96 25.01 17.16
N MET A 69 -8.32 25.90 16.42
CA MET A 69 -6.91 26.25 16.53
C MET A 69 -6.78 27.69 17.02
N ILE A 70 -6.12 27.90 18.17
CA ILE A 70 -5.87 29.23 18.72
C ILE A 70 -5.03 30.03 17.71
N GLY A 71 -5.47 31.25 17.40
CA GLY A 71 -4.77 32.13 16.45
C GLY A 71 -5.13 31.90 14.97
N VAL A 72 -5.97 30.91 14.65
CA VAL A 72 -6.43 30.67 13.28
C VAL A 72 -7.91 31.05 13.15
N PRO A 73 -8.25 32.16 12.47
CA PRO A 73 -9.65 32.49 12.22
C PRO A 73 -10.26 31.49 11.23
N LYS A 74 -11.51 31.06 11.48
CA LYS A 74 -12.29 30.17 10.60
C LYS A 74 -11.55 28.87 10.23
N PHE A 75 -11.15 28.09 11.24
CA PHE A 75 -10.52 26.78 11.03
C PHE A 75 -11.51 25.76 10.47
N ASP A 76 -11.23 25.21 9.28
CA ASP A 76 -11.99 24.12 8.70
C ASP A 76 -11.47 22.77 9.23
N VAL A 77 -12.22 22.20 10.18
CA VAL A 77 -11.93 20.93 10.82
C VAL A 77 -12.11 19.76 9.86
N ALA A 78 -13.14 19.79 9.01
CA ALA A 78 -13.44 18.69 8.10
C ALA A 78 -12.33 18.53 7.06
N ALA A 79 -11.88 19.65 6.47
CA ALA A 79 -10.75 19.66 5.56
C ALA A 79 -9.44 19.24 6.25
N CYS A 80 -9.22 19.66 7.51
CA CYS A 80 -8.05 19.21 8.28
C CYS A 80 -8.06 17.69 8.51
N ILE A 81 -9.20 17.11 8.89
CA ILE A 81 -9.35 15.67 9.13
C ILE A 81 -9.05 14.90 7.83
N ALA A 82 -9.66 15.32 6.71
CA ALA A 82 -9.42 14.69 5.41
C ALA A 82 -7.94 14.76 5.01
N TYR A 83 -7.30 15.92 5.17
CA TYR A 83 -5.87 16.10 4.89
C TYR A 83 -5.00 15.15 5.72
N VAL A 84 -5.25 15.09 7.03
CA VAL A 84 -4.49 14.24 7.96
C VAL A 84 -4.68 12.77 7.64
N ILE A 85 -5.91 12.32 7.36
CA ILE A 85 -6.19 10.94 6.99
C ILE A 85 -5.39 10.56 5.75
N ASN A 86 -5.44 11.36 4.69
CA ASN A 86 -4.69 11.10 3.46
C ASN A 86 -3.18 11.00 3.73
N LYS A 87 -2.61 11.94 4.48
CA LYS A 87 -1.17 11.92 4.82
C LYS A 87 -0.76 10.74 5.69
N LEU A 88 -1.62 10.28 6.59
CA LEU A 88 -1.34 9.10 7.40
C LEU A 88 -1.49 7.81 6.58
N GLN A 89 -2.44 7.76 5.64
CA GLN A 89 -2.60 6.63 4.71
C GLN A 89 -1.41 6.51 3.76
N ASP A 90 -0.91 7.64 3.22
CA ASP A 90 0.32 7.68 2.41
C ASP A 90 1.53 7.10 3.17
N ASN A 91 1.58 7.31 4.48
CA ASN A 91 2.62 6.75 5.36
C ASN A 91 2.41 5.26 5.70
N GLY A 92 1.34 4.62 5.23
CA GLY A 92 1.04 3.21 5.44
C GLY A 92 0.32 2.89 6.75
N PHE A 93 -0.22 3.88 7.47
CA PHE A 93 -1.05 3.63 8.65
C PHE A 93 -2.47 3.20 8.25
N LYS A 94 -3.08 2.32 9.06
CA LYS A 94 -4.50 2.01 8.94
C LYS A 94 -5.29 2.98 9.80
N ILE A 95 -6.12 3.82 9.18
CA ILE A 95 -6.92 4.83 9.89
C ILE A 95 -8.40 4.52 9.74
N ARG A 96 -9.16 4.72 10.82
CA ARG A 96 -10.63 4.74 10.81
C ARG A 96 -11.12 6.00 11.51
N TYR A 97 -12.01 6.73 10.85
CA TYR A 97 -12.63 7.94 11.39
C TYR A 97 -13.96 7.59 12.06
N THR A 98 -14.17 8.15 13.24
CA THR A 98 -15.40 8.07 14.00
C THR A 98 -15.88 9.49 14.31
N HIS A 99 -17.12 9.81 13.93
CA HIS A 99 -17.72 11.12 14.17
C HIS A 99 -17.82 11.42 15.69
N PRO A 100 -17.55 12.65 16.16
CA PRO A 100 -17.29 13.87 15.37
C PRO A 100 -15.83 14.16 14.99
N ASN A 101 -14.85 13.80 15.81
CA ASN A 101 -13.45 14.21 15.63
C ASN A 101 -12.43 13.14 16.08
N LEU A 102 -12.86 11.89 16.19
CA LEU A 102 -12.05 10.80 16.72
C LEU A 102 -11.40 10.02 15.57
N LEU A 103 -10.08 9.88 15.64
CA LEU A 103 -9.28 9.07 14.73
C LEU A 103 -8.73 7.84 15.45
N PHE A 104 -9.04 6.68 14.92
CA PHE A 104 -8.35 5.43 15.24
C PHE A 104 -7.19 5.24 14.28
N ILE A 105 -5.98 5.09 14.80
CA ILE A 105 -4.76 4.90 14.00
C ILE A 105 -4.09 3.60 14.46
N SER A 106 -3.78 2.72 13.51
CA SER A 106 -3.20 1.40 13.75
C SER A 106 -1.98 1.19 12.85
N TRP A 107 -0.93 0.58 13.42
CA TRP A 107 0.27 0.10 12.71
C TRP A 107 0.59 -1.36 13.05
N SER A 108 -0.38 -2.09 13.60
CA SER A 108 -0.23 -3.50 13.98
C SER A 108 0.01 -4.45 12.79
N HIS A 109 -0.28 -4.01 11.57
CA HIS A 109 -0.02 -4.78 10.35
C HIS A 109 1.43 -4.71 9.88
N TRP A 110 2.24 -3.82 10.44
CA TRP A 110 3.63 -3.68 10.04
C TRP A 110 4.53 -4.66 10.79
N VAL A 111 5.31 -5.45 10.05
CA VAL A 111 6.28 -6.39 10.62
C VAL A 111 7.66 -5.71 10.69
N PRO A 112 8.23 -5.50 11.89
CA PRO A 112 9.53 -4.85 12.04
C PRO A 112 10.68 -5.65 11.42
N ASP A 113 11.73 -4.93 10.99
CA ASP A 113 12.90 -5.49 10.31
C ASP A 113 13.60 -6.59 11.10
N TYR A 114 13.70 -6.45 12.42
CA TYR A 114 14.34 -7.47 13.28
C TYR A 114 13.59 -8.81 13.22
N VAL A 115 12.25 -8.78 13.21
CA VAL A 115 11.41 -9.97 13.07
C VAL A 115 11.59 -10.59 11.68
N ARG A 116 11.60 -9.76 10.63
CA ARG A 116 11.82 -10.25 9.25
C ARG A 116 13.18 -10.92 9.09
N ASN A 117 14.22 -10.35 9.69
CA ASN A 117 15.57 -10.91 9.69
C ASN A 117 15.64 -12.26 10.43
N GLU A 118 14.96 -12.40 11.56
CA GLU A 118 14.87 -13.67 12.27
C GLU A 118 14.14 -14.75 11.47
N ILE A 119 13.02 -14.40 10.84
CA ILE A 119 12.26 -15.35 10.02
C ILE A 119 13.11 -15.80 8.83
N LYS A 120 13.80 -14.87 8.17
CA LYS A 120 14.73 -15.19 7.07
C LYS A 120 15.84 -16.15 7.51
N LYS A 121 16.43 -15.95 8.70
CA LYS A 121 17.46 -16.85 9.24
C LYS A 121 16.91 -18.25 9.56
N LYS A 122 15.71 -18.34 10.11
CA LYS A 122 15.11 -19.61 10.56
C LYS A 122 14.50 -20.43 9.41
N THR A 123 13.86 -19.76 8.46
CA THR A 123 13.05 -20.41 7.41
C THR A 123 13.66 -20.29 6.01
N GLY A 124 14.67 -19.42 5.80
CA GLY A 124 15.22 -19.12 4.49
C GLY A 124 14.32 -18.25 3.61
N VAL A 125 13.11 -17.91 4.06
CA VAL A 125 12.12 -17.17 3.28
C VAL A 125 12.28 -15.66 3.50
N VAL A 126 12.26 -14.89 2.41
CA VAL A 126 12.25 -13.42 2.47
C VAL A 126 10.79 -12.95 2.52
N ILE A 127 10.48 -12.10 3.49
CA ILE A 127 9.12 -11.60 3.77
C ILE A 127 9.12 -10.07 3.66
N ASP A 128 8.05 -9.51 3.13
CA ASP A 128 7.79 -8.07 3.02
C ASP A 128 7.31 -7.45 4.35
N GLY A 129 7.27 -6.12 4.47
CA GLY A 129 6.81 -5.38 5.65
C GLY A 129 5.37 -5.65 6.06
N TYR A 130 4.54 -6.14 5.13
CA TYR A 130 3.16 -6.54 5.39
C TYR A 130 2.99 -8.04 5.72
N GLY A 131 4.08 -8.80 5.78
CA GLY A 131 4.04 -10.24 6.09
C GLY A 131 3.83 -11.15 4.86
N ASN A 132 3.84 -10.60 3.65
CA ASN A 132 3.74 -11.39 2.43
C ASN A 132 5.09 -12.03 2.08
N VAL A 133 5.08 -13.30 1.68
CA VAL A 133 6.28 -14.00 1.20
C VAL A 133 6.66 -13.44 -0.16
N LEU A 134 7.89 -12.92 -0.26
CA LEU A 134 8.50 -12.58 -1.55
C LEU A 134 8.93 -13.89 -2.20
N LYS A 135 8.11 -14.40 -3.12
CA LYS A 135 8.60 -15.38 -4.09
C LYS A 135 9.58 -14.64 -4.98
N ASN A 136 10.86 -15.02 -4.91
CA ASN A 136 11.79 -14.64 -5.96
C ASN A 136 11.37 -15.40 -7.21
N ASP A 137 10.52 -14.78 -8.05
CA ASP A 137 10.24 -15.24 -9.41
C ASP A 137 11.46 -14.98 -10.30
N SER A 138 12.63 -15.52 -9.91
CA SER A 138 13.73 -15.82 -10.81
C SER A 138 13.50 -17.17 -11.53
N SER A 139 12.24 -17.58 -11.63
CA SER A 139 11.77 -18.73 -12.41
C SER A 139 10.32 -18.50 -12.84
N GLU A 140 10.03 -17.42 -13.57
CA GLU A 140 8.92 -17.32 -14.54
C GLU A 140 8.87 -15.93 -15.23
N LYS A 141 9.91 -15.65 -16.01
CA LYS A 141 9.83 -14.86 -17.25
C LYS A 141 10.76 -15.49 -18.28
N THR A 142 10.33 -16.60 -18.86
CA THR A 142 10.95 -17.12 -20.08
C THR A 142 10.39 -16.32 -21.25
N ASP A 143 11.07 -15.23 -21.60
CA ASP A 143 11.13 -14.76 -22.99
C ASP A 143 12.36 -13.88 -23.21
N ASN A 144 13.35 -14.48 -23.88
CA ASN A 144 14.29 -13.87 -24.81
C ASN A 144 15.23 -12.77 -24.29
N LYS A 145 16.40 -13.18 -23.78
CA LYS A 145 17.72 -13.04 -24.44
C LYS A 145 18.86 -13.25 -23.41
N SER A 146 19.99 -13.70 -23.95
CA SER A 146 21.33 -13.82 -23.36
C SER A 146 21.55 -14.87 -22.28
N GLU A 147 21.80 -16.11 -22.70
CA GLU A 147 22.86 -16.97 -22.14
C GLU A 147 23.52 -17.72 -23.32
N GLN A 148 24.49 -17.05 -23.94
CA GLN A 148 25.58 -17.73 -24.64
C GLN A 148 26.56 -18.19 -23.56
N ASP A 149 27.28 -19.29 -23.80
CA ASP A 149 28.36 -19.84 -22.96
C ASP A 149 28.03 -21.09 -22.13
N ASN A 150 27.22 -22.01 -22.67
CA ASN A 150 27.31 -23.43 -22.29
C ASN A 150 27.43 -24.32 -23.55
N PRO A 151 28.59 -24.98 -23.79
CA PRO A 151 28.84 -25.75 -25.01
C PRO A 151 27.93 -27.00 -25.14
N ASP A 152 27.38 -27.50 -24.03
CA ASP A 152 26.50 -28.67 -24.01
C ASP A 152 25.08 -28.41 -24.58
N VAL A 153 24.64 -27.15 -24.61
CA VAL A 153 23.30 -26.78 -25.12
C VAL A 153 23.26 -26.71 -26.66
N LEU A 154 24.42 -26.52 -27.31
CA LEU A 154 24.52 -26.43 -28.77
C LEU A 154 24.34 -27.79 -29.46
N LEU A 155 24.80 -28.87 -28.80
CA LEU A 155 24.70 -30.24 -29.31
C LEU A 155 23.25 -30.74 -29.33
N LEU A 156 22.45 -30.35 -28.32
CA LEU A 156 21.06 -30.77 -28.18
C LEU A 156 20.09 -30.11 -29.18
N LYS A 157 20.48 -29.00 -29.81
CA LYS A 157 19.65 -28.28 -30.79
C LYS A 157 19.79 -28.76 -32.23
N SER A 158 20.71 -29.69 -32.50
CA SER A 158 21.00 -30.17 -33.87
C SER A 158 20.00 -31.21 -34.38
N SER A 159 18.98 -31.58 -33.61
CA SER A 159 17.94 -32.49 -34.05
C SER A 159 16.59 -32.14 -33.45
N VAL A 160 15.59 -32.17 -34.32
CA VAL A 160 14.14 -32.08 -34.06
C VAL A 160 13.52 -30.68 -34.21
N LYS A 161 12.89 -30.50 -35.37
CA LYS A 161 12.00 -29.39 -35.75
C LYS A 161 10.78 -29.35 -34.83
N ASN A 162 10.50 -28.16 -34.29
CA ASN A 162 9.26 -27.83 -33.56
C ASN A 162 8.02 -28.06 -34.45
N LYS A 163 7.05 -28.78 -33.92
CA LYS A 163 5.66 -28.86 -34.43
C LYS A 163 4.77 -28.12 -33.44
N GLU A 164 3.92 -27.25 -33.95
CA GLU A 164 3.01 -26.37 -33.21
C GLU A 164 2.07 -27.16 -32.27
N LYS A 165 1.81 -26.60 -31.08
CA LYS A 165 0.88 -27.14 -30.08
C LYS A 165 -0.57 -26.93 -30.54
N ASN A 166 -1.24 -28.01 -30.94
CA ASN A 166 -2.70 -28.08 -30.93
C ASN A 166 -3.21 -28.27 -29.49
N ASN A 167 -4.26 -27.55 -29.12
CA ASN A 167 -4.90 -27.54 -27.79
C ASN A 167 -5.77 -28.78 -27.54
N ASP A 168 -5.23 -29.99 -27.75
CA ASP A 168 -5.94 -31.26 -27.49
C ASP A 168 -5.49 -31.91 -26.17
N THR A 169 -5.37 -31.13 -25.10
CA THR A 169 -5.09 -31.67 -23.76
C THR A 169 -6.37 -31.77 -22.94
N LYS A 170 -6.77 -33.00 -22.61
CA LYS A 170 -7.90 -33.25 -21.71
C LYS A 170 -7.55 -32.84 -20.28
N GLU A 171 -8.54 -32.31 -19.55
CA GLU A 171 -8.39 -32.02 -18.13
C GLU A 171 -8.02 -33.30 -17.35
N ILE A 172 -7.12 -33.15 -16.38
CA ILE A 172 -6.49 -34.25 -15.62
C ILE A 172 -7.56 -35.14 -14.95
N ASN A 173 -8.68 -34.55 -14.54
CA ASN A 173 -9.80 -35.24 -13.91
C ASN A 173 -10.61 -36.15 -14.85
N SER A 174 -10.46 -36.00 -16.17
CA SER A 174 -11.18 -36.81 -17.17
C SER A 174 -10.46 -38.10 -17.56
N TYR A 175 -9.27 -38.34 -17.00
CA TYR A 175 -8.48 -39.52 -17.33
C TYR A 175 -9.10 -40.79 -16.73
N LYS A 176 -9.58 -41.69 -17.58
CA LYS A 176 -10.00 -43.04 -17.20
C LYS A 176 -8.97 -44.04 -17.71
N PRO A 177 -8.25 -44.75 -16.83
CA PRO A 177 -7.20 -45.67 -17.26
C PRO A 177 -7.79 -46.85 -18.03
N SER A 178 -7.25 -47.13 -19.22
CA SER A 178 -7.62 -48.29 -20.02
C SER A 178 -6.75 -49.50 -19.63
N GLY A 179 -7.34 -50.44 -18.91
CA GLY A 179 -6.70 -51.68 -18.46
C GLY A 179 -7.52 -52.29 -17.33
N GLN A 180 -7.48 -53.62 -17.17
CA GLN A 180 -8.16 -54.32 -16.08
C GLN A 180 -7.43 -54.03 -14.75
N LEU A 181 -7.55 -52.82 -14.23
CA LEU A 181 -6.87 -52.41 -13.00
C LEU A 181 -7.63 -52.94 -11.78
N ILE A 182 -6.89 -53.57 -10.87
CA ILE A 182 -7.40 -54.18 -9.63
C ILE A 182 -7.93 -53.11 -8.66
N TYR A 183 -7.45 -51.87 -8.78
CA TYR A 183 -7.85 -50.74 -7.95
C TYR A 183 -8.54 -49.67 -8.81
N ASN A 184 -9.84 -49.86 -9.06
CA ASN A 184 -10.69 -48.85 -9.68
C ASN A 184 -11.28 -47.92 -8.60
N ASN A 185 -11.54 -46.66 -8.97
CA ASN A 185 -12.10 -45.64 -8.07
C ASN A 185 -13.43 -46.09 -7.45
N ASP A 186 -14.21 -46.90 -8.19
CA ASP A 186 -15.47 -47.49 -7.72
C ASP A 186 -15.28 -48.42 -6.50
N ILE A 187 -14.17 -49.17 -6.45
CA ILE A 187 -13.83 -50.05 -5.32
C ILE A 187 -13.45 -49.20 -4.10
N LEU A 188 -12.67 -48.14 -4.31
CA LEU A 188 -12.29 -47.23 -3.23
C LEU A 188 -13.52 -46.53 -2.63
N HIS A 189 -14.47 -46.09 -3.46
CA HIS A 189 -15.74 -45.53 -2.99
C HIS A 189 -16.59 -46.54 -2.19
N SER A 190 -16.53 -47.83 -2.52
CA SER A 190 -17.24 -48.86 -1.75
C SER A 190 -16.67 -49.06 -0.34
N PHE A 191 -15.34 -48.93 -0.19
CA PHE A 191 -14.69 -49.00 1.12
C PHE A 191 -15.02 -47.78 1.98
N THR A 192 -14.98 -46.58 1.41
CA THR A 192 -15.30 -45.35 2.15
C THR A 192 -16.77 -45.31 2.58
N ASN A 193 -17.69 -45.76 1.73
CA ASN A 193 -19.11 -45.83 2.07
C ASN A 193 -19.42 -46.84 3.18
N ASN A 194 -18.67 -47.94 3.27
CA ASN A 194 -18.80 -48.90 4.37
C ASN A 194 -18.19 -48.39 5.68
N LEU A 195 -17.12 -47.59 5.61
CA LEU A 195 -16.55 -46.93 6.79
C LEU A 195 -17.49 -45.88 7.38
N ASN A 196 -18.23 -45.16 6.54
CA ASN A 196 -19.20 -44.14 6.96
C ASN A 196 -20.57 -44.71 7.41
N LYS A 197 -20.74 -46.04 7.44
CA LYS A 197 -21.98 -46.73 7.85
C LYS A 197 -21.95 -47.27 9.28
N LYS A 198 -20.96 -46.86 10.08
CA LYS A 198 -20.88 -47.07 11.53
C LYS A 198 -21.09 -45.75 12.25
#